data_AF-A0AAD9H4M9-F1
#
_entry.id   AF-A0AAD9H4M9-F1
#
_cell.length_a   1.000
_cell.length_b   1.000
_cell.length_c   1.000
_cell.angle_alpha   90.00
_cell.angle_beta   90.00
_cell.angle_gamma   90.00
#
_symmetry.space_group_name_H-M   'P 1'
#
loop_
_entity.id
_entity.type
_entity.pdbx_description
1 polymer ?
#
loop_
_entity_poly.entity_id
_entity_poly.type
_entity_poly.pdbx_seq_one_letter_code
_entity_poly.pdbx_strand_id
1 'polypeptide(L)'
;MSGINSMKNYVIDDELLEETAEKSVAKFEEVLEDWKKEVIGLLQRKEEGLNWSQRTKELETTLAGVVEKNTVETVNGPLNQLTQSIDECRGAIDALDMMNKVHQHNYDIKDSEIEALRAEISRLVKENQPGAAAVEALRLERDKASNEAKTAATEAETLRQKLGALEEERSKWKATAMKSHSAVSTKLVETLGKMQSGLRKDFQDGKALMKAAKQFDTDATTRVETTIKALMEKNLQAERERHEELLRAIKDNAVEQKEASRRGQRSYSAGMSDREVFDEILKSPWAGPTTRTIRNLAKFDVAHNNGSRESLSHSVVYHNIVPYMSSRGCTQAFEAFLEYSQPGNEYCLFAVLEKKNGEAAGAIRSGSRHCSDHKDREDCLVARCQAAADGQGKTYIVLNPETS
;
A
#
# COMPACT_ATOMS: atom_id res chain seq x y z
N MET A 1 69.59 -20.75 16.62
CA MET A 1 70.55 -21.78 16.19
C MET A 1 71.93 -21.16 15.99
N SER A 2 72.65 -20.93 17.09
CA SER A 2 74.05 -20.49 17.10
C SER A 2 74.56 -20.75 18.51
N GLY A 3 75.34 -21.81 18.73
CA GLY A 3 75.87 -22.13 20.06
C GLY A 3 76.19 -23.59 20.35
N ILE A 4 76.65 -24.38 19.39
CA ILE A 4 77.16 -25.74 19.65
C ILE A 4 78.46 -25.97 18.87
N ASN A 5 79.48 -25.16 19.09
CA ASN A 5 80.77 -25.34 18.40
C ASN A 5 82.02 -25.11 19.27
N SER A 6 81.91 -25.17 20.60
CA SER A 6 83.03 -24.84 21.50
C SER A 6 83.44 -25.96 22.47
N MET A 7 83.25 -27.23 22.09
CA MET A 7 83.66 -28.39 22.92
C MET A 7 84.62 -29.36 22.20
N LYS A 8 85.34 -28.90 21.17
CA LYS A 8 86.36 -29.71 20.47
C LYS A 8 87.79 -29.58 21.04
N ASN A 9 88.01 -28.82 22.12
CA ASN A 9 89.36 -28.46 22.58
C ASN A 9 89.87 -29.22 23.82
N TYR A 10 89.24 -30.35 24.20
CA TYR A 10 89.76 -31.25 25.24
C TYR A 10 90.11 -32.63 24.66
N VAL A 11 90.70 -32.65 23.47
CA VAL A 11 91.52 -33.80 23.06
C VAL A 11 92.86 -33.59 23.76
N ILE A 12 93.18 -34.45 24.73
CA ILE A 12 94.54 -34.52 25.28
C ILE A 12 95.44 -34.82 24.08
N ASP A 13 96.28 -33.87 23.71
CA ASP A 13 97.14 -33.96 22.54
C ASP A 13 98.22 -35.00 22.84
N ASP A 14 98.07 -36.20 22.27
CA ASP A 14 99.00 -37.32 22.47
C ASP A 14 100.44 -36.90 22.13
N GLU A 15 100.61 -35.94 21.21
CA GLU A 15 101.90 -35.38 20.80
C GLU A 15 102.56 -34.57 21.94
N LEU A 16 101.76 -33.89 22.77
CA LEU A 16 102.22 -33.09 23.90
C LEU A 16 102.55 -33.96 25.13
N LEU A 17 101.85 -35.10 25.27
CA LEU A 17 102.20 -36.15 26.22
C LEU A 17 103.52 -36.84 25.85
N GLU A 18 103.71 -37.15 24.57
CA GLU A 18 104.93 -37.77 24.04
C GLU A 18 106.15 -36.83 24.19
N GLU A 19 106.02 -35.55 23.84
CA GLU A 19 107.09 -34.55 24.02
C GLU A 19 107.48 -34.36 25.50
N THR A 20 106.50 -34.41 26.41
CA THR A 20 106.75 -34.30 27.86
C THR A 20 107.46 -35.56 28.39
N ALA A 21 107.11 -36.74 27.87
CA ALA A 21 107.80 -37.99 28.19
C ALA A 21 109.25 -37.99 27.67
N GLU A 22 109.49 -37.56 26.43
CA GLU A 22 110.82 -37.46 25.85
C GLU A 22 111.73 -36.49 26.61
N LYS A 23 111.23 -35.30 26.96
CA LYS A 23 111.98 -34.32 27.78
C LYS A 23 112.32 -34.87 29.17
N SER A 24 111.43 -35.67 29.75
CA SER A 24 111.65 -36.30 31.05
C SER A 24 112.72 -37.40 30.96
N VAL A 25 112.72 -38.19 29.88
CA VAL A 25 113.75 -39.21 29.61
C VAL A 25 115.10 -38.56 29.37
N ALA A 26 115.18 -37.53 28.53
CA ALA A 26 116.43 -36.82 28.25
C ALA A 26 117.06 -36.20 29.51
N LYS A 27 116.23 -35.61 30.38
CA LYS A 27 116.69 -35.06 31.67
C LYS A 27 117.17 -36.16 32.63
N PHE A 28 116.54 -37.34 32.59
CA PHE A 28 116.98 -38.49 33.37
C PHE A 28 118.32 -39.06 32.88
N GLU A 29 118.54 -39.09 31.56
CA GLU A 29 119.81 -39.50 30.94
C GLU A 29 120.96 -38.54 31.29
N GLU A 30 120.71 -37.22 31.30
CA GLU A 30 121.70 -36.21 31.70
C GLU A 30 122.16 -36.41 33.16
N VAL A 31 121.21 -36.64 34.08
CA VAL A 31 121.51 -36.92 35.49
C VAL A 31 122.28 -38.25 35.65
N LEU A 32 121.98 -39.25 34.83
CA LEU A 32 122.68 -40.54 34.83
C LEU A 32 124.14 -40.42 34.38
N GLU A 33 124.43 -39.58 33.39
CA GLU A 33 125.79 -39.34 32.92
C GLU A 33 126.63 -38.53 33.92
N ASP A 34 126.03 -37.58 34.63
CA ASP A 34 126.73 -36.88 35.72
C ASP A 34 127.00 -37.80 36.92
N TRP A 35 126.06 -38.69 37.26
CA TRP A 35 126.27 -39.72 38.28
C TRP A 35 127.40 -40.70 37.90
N LYS A 36 127.47 -41.11 36.63
CA LYS A 36 128.56 -41.92 36.09
C LYS A 36 129.92 -41.24 36.26
N LYS A 37 130.02 -39.94 35.96
CA LYS A 37 131.26 -39.16 36.14
C LYS A 37 131.65 -39.10 37.62
N GLU A 38 130.69 -38.93 38.53
CA GLU A 38 130.94 -38.88 39.97
C GLU A 38 131.42 -40.23 40.52
N VAL A 39 130.79 -41.34 40.13
CA VAL A 39 131.20 -42.71 40.51
C VAL A 39 132.57 -43.07 39.95
N ILE A 40 132.86 -42.71 38.70
CA ILE A 40 134.19 -42.90 38.08
C ILE A 40 135.25 -42.05 38.78
N GLY A 41 134.93 -40.80 39.18
CA GLY A 41 135.81 -39.93 39.97
C GLY A 41 136.09 -40.45 41.38
N LEU A 42 135.18 -41.24 41.96
CA LEU A 42 135.38 -41.91 43.24
C LEU A 42 136.25 -43.16 43.13
N LEU A 43 136.21 -43.88 42.00
CA LEU A 43 137.04 -45.06 41.73
C LEU A 43 138.52 -44.73 41.48
N GLN A 44 138.84 -43.53 40.99
CA GLN A 44 140.23 -43.10 40.73
C GLN A 44 140.99 -42.61 41.98
N ARG A 45 140.32 -42.41 43.13
CA ARG A 45 140.98 -42.10 44.41
C ARG A 45 141.36 -43.39 45.14
N LYS A 46 142.38 -44.06 44.62
CA LYS A 46 142.97 -45.27 45.21
C LYS A 46 144.41 -44.98 45.63
N GLU A 47 144.57 -44.50 46.86
CA GLU A 47 145.70 -44.78 47.76
C GLU A 47 145.41 -44.06 49.10
N GLU A 48 145.71 -44.74 50.21
CA GLU A 48 145.51 -44.32 51.62
C GLU A 48 144.16 -44.73 52.30
N GLY A 49 144.14 -46.00 52.72
CA GLY A 49 143.61 -46.43 54.03
C GLY A 49 142.19 -46.05 54.48
N LEU A 50 141.15 -46.42 53.73
CA LEU A 50 139.74 -46.20 54.14
C LEU A 50 138.85 -47.44 53.98
N ASN A 51 138.00 -47.67 54.98
CA ASN A 51 137.08 -48.80 55.16
C ASN A 51 135.93 -48.75 54.13
N TRP A 52 135.99 -49.63 53.14
CA TRP A 52 135.02 -49.73 52.04
C TRP A 52 133.56 -49.87 52.50
N SER A 53 133.28 -50.51 53.64
CA SER A 53 131.91 -50.71 54.14
C SER A 53 131.20 -49.40 54.52
N GLN A 54 131.95 -48.42 55.03
CA GLN A 54 131.38 -47.13 55.46
C GLN A 54 131.07 -46.24 54.26
N ARG A 55 131.91 -46.31 53.22
CA ARG A 55 131.77 -45.54 51.99
C ARG A 55 130.65 -46.06 51.09
N THR A 56 130.41 -47.38 51.08
CA THR A 56 129.24 -47.97 50.41
C THR A 56 127.94 -47.50 51.08
N LYS A 57 127.88 -47.45 52.42
CA LYS A 57 126.71 -46.92 53.13
C LYS A 57 126.45 -45.44 52.85
N GLU A 58 127.50 -44.61 52.80
CA GLU A 58 127.35 -43.19 52.44
C GLU A 58 126.84 -43.02 51.00
N LEU A 59 127.35 -43.82 50.06
CA LEU A 59 126.85 -43.84 48.68
C LEU A 59 125.40 -44.32 48.58
N GLU A 60 125.02 -45.38 49.31
CA GLU A 60 123.63 -45.85 49.38
C GLU A 60 122.70 -44.79 49.96
N THR A 61 123.13 -44.07 51.00
CA THR A 61 122.33 -43.01 51.65
C THR A 61 122.19 -41.78 50.74
N THR A 62 123.26 -41.43 50.04
CA THR A 62 123.26 -40.29 49.10
C THR A 62 122.45 -40.62 47.85
N LEU A 63 122.56 -41.85 47.33
CA LEU A 63 121.76 -42.34 46.21
C LEU A 63 120.27 -42.41 46.59
N ALA A 64 119.93 -42.88 47.80
CA ALA A 64 118.57 -42.86 48.30
C ALA A 64 118.02 -41.42 48.39
N GLY A 65 118.80 -40.47 48.93
CA GLY A 65 118.40 -39.07 49.03
C GLY A 65 118.26 -38.35 47.68
N VAL A 66 119.11 -38.67 46.69
CA VAL A 66 119.02 -38.10 45.34
C VAL A 66 117.84 -38.69 44.56
N VAL A 67 117.59 -40.00 44.69
CA VAL A 67 116.43 -40.67 44.05
C VAL A 67 115.11 -40.16 44.64
N GLU A 68 115.02 -40.01 45.96
CA GLU A 68 113.84 -39.48 46.66
C GLU A 68 113.57 -38.02 46.28
N LYS A 69 114.61 -37.17 46.18
CA LYS A 69 114.45 -35.77 45.82
C LYS A 69 114.08 -35.56 44.34
N ASN A 70 114.69 -36.31 43.42
CA ASN A 70 114.36 -36.24 41.99
C ASN A 70 112.99 -36.85 41.65
N THR A 71 112.54 -37.90 42.35
CA THR A 71 111.18 -38.44 42.17
C THR A 71 110.12 -37.50 42.73
N VAL A 72 110.38 -36.86 43.88
CA VAL A 72 109.46 -35.89 44.50
C VAL A 72 109.30 -34.63 43.63
N GLU A 73 110.36 -34.06 43.06
CA GLU A 73 110.23 -32.84 42.24
C GLU A 73 109.76 -33.11 40.79
N THR A 74 110.19 -34.21 40.17
CA THR A 74 109.82 -34.53 38.77
C THR A 74 108.38 -35.03 38.63
N VAL A 75 107.83 -35.67 39.67
CA VAL A 75 106.47 -36.22 39.64
C VAL A 75 105.45 -35.28 40.29
N ASN A 76 105.77 -34.62 41.41
CA ASN A 76 104.76 -33.78 42.10
C ASN A 76 104.40 -32.50 41.34
N GLY A 77 105.30 -31.92 40.54
CA GLY A 77 104.98 -30.76 39.71
C GLY A 77 103.87 -31.05 38.69
N PRO A 78 104.08 -32.01 37.77
CA PRO A 78 103.05 -32.46 36.83
C PRO A 78 101.80 -33.01 37.50
N LEU A 79 101.93 -33.74 38.62
CA LEU A 79 100.78 -34.25 39.37
C LEU A 79 99.92 -33.12 39.95
N ASN A 80 100.54 -32.08 40.51
CA ASN A 80 99.82 -30.91 41.02
C ASN A 80 99.16 -30.12 39.89
N GLN A 81 99.81 -29.97 38.73
CA GLN A 81 99.19 -29.37 37.54
C GLN A 81 98.02 -30.19 37.00
N LEU A 82 98.15 -31.51 36.97
CA LEU A 82 97.07 -32.42 36.57
C LEU A 82 95.90 -32.34 37.54
N THR A 83 96.18 -32.29 38.85
CA THR A 83 95.17 -32.12 39.90
C THR A 83 94.43 -30.79 39.74
N GLN A 84 95.15 -29.70 39.53
CA GLN A 84 94.56 -28.38 39.25
C GLN A 84 93.70 -28.40 37.99
N SER A 85 94.18 -29.01 36.90
CA SER A 85 93.43 -29.12 35.64
C SER A 85 92.17 -29.99 35.77
N ILE A 86 92.24 -31.06 36.57
CA ILE A 86 91.06 -31.88 36.93
C ILE A 86 90.04 -31.05 37.72
N ASP A 87 90.47 -30.27 38.70
CA ASP A 87 89.59 -29.40 39.48
C ASP A 87 88.95 -28.30 38.61
N GLU A 88 89.71 -27.71 37.68
CA GLU A 88 89.20 -26.74 36.70
C GLU A 88 88.19 -27.39 35.74
N CYS A 89 88.47 -28.61 35.25
CA CYS A 89 87.54 -29.38 34.41
C CYS A 89 86.27 -29.74 35.17
N ARG A 90 86.38 -30.09 36.45
CA ARG A 90 85.23 -30.37 37.31
C ARG A 90 84.37 -29.14 37.50
N GLY A 91 84.98 -27.97 37.74
CA GLY A 91 84.27 -26.70 37.79
C GLY A 91 83.56 -26.36 36.48
N ALA A 92 84.17 -26.65 35.33
CA ALA A 92 83.55 -26.47 34.01
C ALA A 92 82.37 -27.42 33.78
N ILE A 93 82.46 -28.68 34.22
CA ILE A 93 81.38 -29.65 34.14
C ILE A 93 80.18 -29.20 34.99
N ASP A 94 80.40 -28.75 36.22
CA ASP A 94 79.33 -28.26 37.10
C ASP A 94 78.64 -27.01 36.52
N ALA A 95 79.42 -26.10 35.92
CA ALA A 95 78.89 -24.93 35.24
C ALA A 95 78.04 -25.30 34.01
N LEU A 96 78.49 -26.26 33.21
CA LEU A 96 77.74 -26.79 32.06
C LEU A 96 76.44 -27.50 32.50
N ASP A 97 76.47 -28.26 33.60
CA ASP A 97 75.27 -28.90 34.16
C ASP A 97 74.26 -27.85 34.63
N MET A 98 74.72 -26.80 35.32
CA MET A 98 73.86 -25.66 35.68
C MET A 98 73.26 -24.98 34.46
N MET A 99 74.07 -24.68 33.42
CA MET A 99 73.56 -24.10 32.18
C MET A 99 72.53 -25.00 31.51
N ASN A 100 72.76 -26.31 31.48
CA ASN A 100 71.84 -27.26 30.87
C ASN A 100 70.49 -27.30 31.62
N LYS A 101 70.52 -27.27 32.96
CA LYS A 101 69.30 -27.15 33.80
C LYS A 101 68.53 -25.86 33.52
N VAL A 102 69.23 -24.73 33.39
CA VAL A 102 68.60 -23.44 33.05
C VAL A 102 68.00 -23.47 31.64
N HIS A 103 68.70 -24.04 30.67
CA HIS A 103 68.17 -24.21 29.32
C HIS A 103 66.95 -25.10 29.30
N GLN A 104 66.97 -26.25 30.00
CA GLN A 104 65.82 -27.14 30.08
C GLN A 104 64.61 -26.44 30.69
N HIS A 105 64.79 -25.72 31.80
CA HIS A 105 63.70 -24.97 32.42
C HIS A 105 63.11 -23.90 31.47
N ASN A 106 63.97 -23.18 30.73
CA ASN A 106 63.52 -22.23 29.72
C ASN A 106 62.78 -22.90 28.56
N TYR A 107 63.21 -24.09 28.14
CA TYR A 107 62.50 -24.89 27.14
C TYR A 107 61.11 -25.27 27.64
N ASP A 108 60.99 -25.77 28.88
CA ASP A 108 59.72 -26.18 29.46
C ASP A 108 58.75 -24.99 29.58
N ILE A 109 59.25 -23.81 29.99
CA ILE A 109 58.44 -22.57 30.00
C ILE A 109 57.96 -22.23 28.59
N LYS A 110 58.85 -22.26 27.59
CA LYS A 110 58.49 -21.91 26.21
C LYS A 110 57.52 -22.92 25.60
N ASP A 111 57.65 -24.20 25.92
CA ASP A 111 56.73 -25.23 25.45
C ASP A 111 55.33 -25.03 26.04
N SER A 112 55.25 -24.68 27.33
CA SER A 112 53.97 -24.32 27.98
C SER A 112 53.31 -23.08 27.35
N GLU A 113 54.11 -22.07 26.97
CA GLU A 113 53.63 -20.87 26.29
C GLU A 113 53.10 -21.18 24.88
N ILE A 114 53.77 -22.08 24.15
CA ILE A 114 53.32 -22.56 22.84
C ILE A 114 51.99 -23.31 22.95
N GLU A 115 51.83 -24.18 23.94
CA GLU A 115 50.58 -24.91 24.15
C GLU A 115 49.42 -23.96 24.55
N ALA A 116 49.69 -22.95 25.38
CA ALA A 116 48.70 -21.92 25.69
C ALA A 116 48.27 -21.13 24.44
N LEU A 117 49.21 -20.74 23.59
CA LEU A 117 48.92 -20.04 22.33
C LEU A 117 48.14 -20.94 21.34
N ARG A 118 48.46 -22.23 21.24
CA ARG A 118 47.72 -23.19 20.41
C ARG A 118 46.28 -23.36 20.88
N ALA A 119 46.06 -23.42 22.19
CA ALA A 119 44.72 -23.47 22.77
C ALA A 119 43.93 -22.20 22.45
N GLU A 120 44.56 -21.02 22.57
CA GLU A 120 43.92 -19.75 22.27
C GLU A 120 43.58 -19.59 20.77
N ILE A 121 44.47 -20.00 19.87
CA ILE A 121 44.19 -20.04 18.43
C ILE A 121 43.00 -20.96 18.16
N SER A 122 42.95 -22.14 18.77
CA SER A 122 41.85 -23.09 18.61
C SER A 122 40.51 -22.52 19.11
N ARG A 123 40.53 -21.76 20.21
CA ARG A 123 39.36 -21.04 20.75
C ARG A 123 38.88 -19.98 19.76
N LEU A 124 39.78 -19.11 19.29
CA LEU A 124 39.46 -18.04 18.35
C LEU A 124 38.94 -18.56 17.01
N VAL A 125 39.47 -19.68 16.51
CA VAL A 125 38.95 -20.35 15.30
C VAL A 125 37.51 -20.83 15.51
N LYS A 126 37.21 -21.43 16.67
CA LYS A 126 35.84 -21.87 17.00
C LYS A 126 34.89 -20.68 17.17
N GLU A 127 35.35 -19.58 17.76
CA GLU A 127 34.53 -18.37 17.94
C GLU A 127 34.25 -17.64 16.62
N ASN A 128 35.17 -17.69 15.65
CA ASN A 128 34.99 -17.05 14.35
C ASN A 128 34.19 -17.88 13.34
N GLN A 129 34.07 -19.21 13.53
CA GLN A 129 33.29 -20.10 12.67
C GLN A 129 31.82 -19.66 12.51
N PRO A 130 31.07 -19.33 13.58
CA PRO A 130 29.72 -18.80 13.49
C PRO A 130 29.64 -17.50 12.69
N GLY A 131 30.65 -16.62 12.84
CA GLY A 131 30.72 -15.37 12.09
C GLY A 131 30.85 -15.60 10.59
N ALA A 132 31.71 -16.52 10.16
CA ALA A 132 31.85 -16.89 8.75
C ALA A 132 30.55 -17.48 8.17
N ALA A 133 29.87 -18.35 8.93
CA ALA A 133 28.58 -18.91 8.53
C ALA A 133 27.48 -17.82 8.43
N ALA A 134 27.45 -16.87 9.37
CA ALA A 134 26.51 -15.77 9.35
C ALA A 134 26.73 -14.83 8.14
N VAL A 135 27.99 -14.56 7.79
CA VAL A 135 28.33 -13.75 6.60
C VAL A 135 27.82 -14.43 5.32
N GLU A 136 28.00 -15.75 5.19
CA GLU A 136 27.52 -16.48 4.00
C GLU A 136 25.97 -16.56 3.96
N ALA A 137 25.31 -16.72 5.11
CA ALA A 137 23.86 -16.67 5.19
C ALA A 137 23.30 -15.31 4.75
N LEU A 138 23.88 -14.21 5.25
CA LEU A 138 23.50 -12.85 4.86
C LEU A 138 23.78 -12.58 3.37
N ARG A 139 24.83 -13.17 2.81
CA ARG A 139 25.14 -13.10 1.39
C ARG A 139 24.05 -13.75 0.55
N LEU A 140 23.59 -14.95 0.93
CA LEU A 140 22.50 -15.66 0.26
C LEU A 140 21.17 -14.89 0.37
N GLU A 141 20.86 -14.33 1.53
CA GLU A 141 19.67 -13.50 1.72
C GLU A 141 19.69 -12.25 0.85
N ARG A 142 20.83 -11.56 0.78
CA ARG A 142 21.02 -10.41 -0.11
C ARG A 142 20.81 -10.79 -1.58
N ASP A 143 21.36 -11.93 -2.02
CA ASP A 143 21.24 -12.36 -3.41
C ASP A 143 19.79 -12.76 -3.75
N LYS A 144 19.07 -13.40 -2.81
CA LYS A 144 17.63 -13.66 -2.91
C LYS A 144 16.83 -12.36 -3.02
N ALA A 145 17.03 -11.42 -2.10
CA ALA A 145 16.35 -10.13 -2.10
C ALA A 145 16.64 -9.32 -3.37
N SER A 146 17.87 -9.39 -3.89
CA SER A 146 18.27 -8.74 -5.15
C SER A 146 17.51 -9.32 -6.35
N ASN A 147 17.33 -10.65 -6.41
CA ASN A 147 16.56 -11.29 -7.47
C ASN A 147 15.06 -10.97 -7.37
N GLU A 148 14.48 -11.00 -6.16
CA GLU A 148 13.09 -10.60 -5.91
C GLU A 148 12.85 -9.13 -6.34
N ALA A 149 13.78 -8.23 -6.04
CA ALA A 149 13.72 -6.83 -6.46
C ALA A 149 13.77 -6.67 -7.99
N LYS A 150 14.58 -7.46 -8.70
CA LYS A 150 14.62 -7.47 -10.18
C LYS A 150 13.30 -7.94 -10.76
N THR A 151 12.73 -9.02 -10.25
CA THR A 151 11.42 -9.51 -10.70
C THR A 151 10.33 -8.47 -10.47
N ALA A 152 10.26 -7.89 -9.27
CA ALA A 152 9.30 -6.83 -8.96
C ALA A 152 9.46 -5.59 -9.87
N ALA A 153 10.69 -5.21 -10.21
CA ALA A 153 10.94 -4.11 -11.15
C ALA A 153 10.41 -4.42 -12.57
N THR A 154 10.57 -5.65 -13.06
CA THR A 154 10.03 -6.07 -14.37
C THR A 154 8.50 -6.13 -14.40
N GLU A 155 7.88 -6.56 -13.31
CA GLU A 155 6.42 -6.57 -13.15
C GLU A 155 5.86 -5.14 -13.10
N ALA A 156 6.51 -4.24 -12.34
CA ALA A 156 6.14 -2.84 -12.28
C ALA A 156 6.21 -2.15 -13.65
N GLU A 157 7.25 -2.45 -14.44
CA GLU A 157 7.37 -1.92 -15.80
C GLU A 157 6.27 -2.45 -16.73
N THR A 158 5.94 -3.72 -16.63
CA THR A 158 4.84 -4.34 -17.38
C THR A 158 3.49 -3.69 -17.03
N LEU A 159 3.26 -3.39 -15.75
CA LEU A 159 2.04 -2.70 -15.30
C LEU A 159 1.98 -1.25 -15.79
N ARG A 160 3.10 -0.53 -15.84
CA ARG A 160 3.15 0.83 -16.41
C ARG A 160 2.80 0.83 -17.89
N GLN A 161 3.32 -0.13 -18.66
CA GLN A 161 2.98 -0.27 -20.07
C GLN A 161 1.49 -0.56 -20.29
N LYS A 162 0.90 -1.47 -19.48
CA LYS A 162 -0.55 -1.74 -19.51
C LYS A 162 -1.39 -0.52 -19.15
N LEU A 163 -0.97 0.25 -18.15
CA LEU A 163 -1.64 1.49 -17.77
C LEU A 163 -1.64 2.50 -18.92
N GLY A 164 -0.49 2.71 -19.57
CA GLY A 164 -0.38 3.59 -20.74
C GLY A 164 -1.30 3.17 -21.89
N ALA A 165 -1.39 1.86 -22.18
CA ALA A 165 -2.30 1.34 -23.21
C ALA A 165 -3.78 1.63 -22.88
N LEU A 166 -4.18 1.42 -21.62
CA LEU A 166 -5.55 1.71 -21.16
C LEU A 166 -5.88 3.20 -21.20
N GLU A 167 -4.93 4.08 -20.89
CA GLU A 167 -5.10 5.53 -21.00
C GLU A 167 -5.28 6.00 -22.45
N GLU A 168 -4.57 5.37 -23.40
CA GLU A 168 -4.74 5.62 -24.82
C GLU A 168 -6.13 5.16 -25.31
N GLU A 169 -6.56 3.96 -24.93
CA GLU A 169 -7.91 3.47 -25.25
C GLU A 169 -9.00 4.35 -24.65
N ARG A 170 -8.86 4.75 -23.38
CA ARG A 170 -9.79 5.69 -22.73
C ARG A 170 -9.89 7.00 -23.51
N SER A 171 -8.77 7.52 -24.00
CA SER A 171 -8.73 8.75 -24.80
C SER A 171 -9.44 8.57 -26.15
N LYS A 172 -9.25 7.42 -26.82
CA LYS A 172 -9.98 7.06 -28.05
C LYS A 172 -11.49 6.97 -27.82
N TRP A 173 -11.92 6.27 -26.76
CA TRP A 173 -13.33 6.16 -26.38
C TRP A 173 -13.95 7.52 -26.06
N LYS A 174 -13.25 8.37 -25.31
CA LYS A 174 -13.70 9.74 -25.00
C LYS A 174 -13.90 10.57 -26.28
N ALA A 175 -12.94 10.52 -27.21
CA ALA A 175 -13.04 11.24 -28.48
C ALA A 175 -14.22 10.74 -29.33
N THR A 176 -14.43 9.42 -29.41
CA THR A 176 -15.56 8.81 -30.14
C THR A 176 -16.89 9.18 -29.49
N ALA A 177 -16.99 9.13 -28.16
CA ALA A 177 -18.19 9.52 -27.42
C ALA A 177 -18.53 11.00 -27.66
N MET A 178 -17.54 11.90 -27.60
CA MET A 178 -17.73 13.32 -27.89
C MET A 178 -18.18 13.57 -29.33
N LYS A 179 -17.61 12.87 -30.31
CA LYS A 179 -18.05 12.95 -31.72
C LYS A 179 -19.49 12.47 -31.89
N SER A 180 -19.85 11.34 -31.28
CA SER A 180 -21.22 10.80 -31.32
C SER A 180 -22.22 11.75 -30.67
N HIS A 181 -21.91 12.25 -29.47
CA HIS A 181 -22.75 13.21 -28.75
C HIS A 181 -22.95 14.51 -29.54
N SER A 182 -21.87 15.05 -30.13
CA SER A 182 -21.95 16.21 -31.01
C SER A 182 -22.85 15.95 -32.21
N ALA A 183 -22.72 14.80 -32.88
CA ALA A 183 -23.56 14.43 -34.02
C ALA A 183 -25.05 14.30 -33.63
N VAL A 184 -25.35 13.70 -32.47
CA VAL A 184 -26.72 13.59 -31.94
C VAL A 184 -27.28 14.97 -31.61
N SER A 185 -26.49 15.82 -30.95
CA SER A 185 -26.88 17.19 -30.59
C SER A 185 -27.21 18.01 -31.83
N THR A 186 -26.36 17.95 -32.86
CA THR A 186 -26.62 18.63 -34.15
C THR A 186 -27.90 18.14 -34.80
N LYS A 187 -28.14 16.82 -34.85
CA LYS A 187 -29.39 16.26 -35.38
C LYS A 187 -30.62 16.73 -34.60
N LEU A 188 -30.53 16.81 -33.27
CA LEU A 188 -31.62 17.29 -32.42
C LEU A 188 -31.92 18.78 -32.68
N VAL A 189 -30.89 19.62 -32.80
CA VAL A 189 -31.06 21.03 -33.15
C VAL A 189 -31.72 21.18 -34.53
N GLU A 190 -31.31 20.38 -35.52
CA GLU A 190 -31.93 20.36 -36.84
C GLU A 190 -33.40 19.93 -36.81
N THR A 191 -33.76 18.89 -36.04
CA THR A 191 -35.16 18.45 -35.94
C THR A 191 -36.02 19.46 -35.20
N LEU A 192 -35.52 20.05 -34.11
CA LEU A 192 -36.19 21.15 -33.41
C LEU A 192 -36.40 22.35 -34.33
N GLY A 193 -35.40 22.71 -35.14
CA GLY A 193 -35.53 23.78 -36.13
C GLY A 193 -36.61 23.52 -37.19
N LYS A 194 -36.73 22.27 -37.66
CA LYS A 194 -37.79 21.84 -38.59
C LYS A 194 -39.18 21.88 -37.94
N MET A 195 -39.30 21.44 -36.68
CA MET A 195 -40.57 21.51 -35.95
C MET A 195 -41.00 22.96 -35.70
N GLN A 196 -40.06 23.83 -35.32
CA GLN A 196 -40.33 25.24 -35.09
C GLN A 196 -40.80 25.95 -36.37
N SER A 197 -40.20 25.66 -37.52
CA SER A 197 -40.64 26.24 -38.80
C SER A 197 -42.01 25.71 -39.25
N GLY A 198 -42.28 24.42 -39.02
CA GLY A 198 -43.61 23.82 -39.23
C GLY A 198 -44.70 24.48 -38.38
N LEU A 199 -44.51 24.56 -37.07
CA LEU A 199 -45.43 25.23 -36.14
C LEU A 199 -45.67 26.70 -36.51
N ARG A 200 -44.63 27.42 -36.95
CA ARG A 200 -44.76 28.81 -37.40
C ARG A 200 -45.65 28.91 -38.64
N LYS A 201 -45.50 27.98 -39.59
CA LYS A 201 -46.34 27.91 -40.78
C LYS A 201 -47.79 27.61 -40.41
N ASP A 202 -48.03 26.58 -39.60
CA ASP A 202 -49.37 26.20 -39.15
C ASP A 202 -50.08 27.35 -38.42
N PHE A 203 -49.34 28.12 -37.60
CA PHE A 203 -49.85 29.31 -36.95
C PHE A 203 -50.22 30.42 -37.94
N GLN A 204 -49.41 30.65 -38.98
CA GLN A 204 -49.72 31.62 -40.04
C GLN A 204 -50.94 31.19 -40.86
N ASP A 205 -51.04 29.91 -41.20
CA ASP A 205 -52.18 29.34 -41.92
C ASP A 205 -53.46 29.43 -41.07
N GLY A 206 -53.38 29.12 -39.77
CA GLY A 206 -54.48 29.31 -38.82
C GLY A 206 -54.92 30.77 -38.69
N LYS A 207 -53.97 31.73 -38.66
CA LYS A 207 -54.28 33.16 -38.65
C LYS A 207 -55.00 33.59 -39.95
N ALA A 208 -54.60 33.04 -41.10
CA ALA A 208 -55.25 33.31 -42.38
C ALA A 208 -56.68 32.75 -42.40
N LEU A 209 -56.90 31.53 -41.91
CA LEU A 209 -58.23 30.92 -41.78
C LEU A 209 -59.14 31.75 -40.85
N MET A 210 -58.63 32.20 -39.71
CA MET A 210 -59.40 33.05 -38.79
C MET A 210 -59.79 34.39 -39.43
N LYS A 211 -58.93 34.97 -40.27
CA LYS A 211 -59.27 36.19 -41.03
C LYS A 211 -60.36 35.92 -42.06
N ALA A 212 -60.27 34.80 -42.80
CA ALA A 212 -61.29 34.40 -43.76
C ALA A 212 -62.64 34.12 -43.09
N ALA A 213 -62.64 33.45 -41.93
CA ALA A 213 -63.85 33.17 -41.16
C ALA A 213 -64.54 34.45 -40.67
N LYS A 214 -63.77 35.43 -40.16
CA LYS A 214 -64.31 36.75 -39.78
C LYS A 214 -64.94 37.49 -40.96
N GLN A 215 -64.31 37.39 -42.13
CA GLN A 215 -64.83 38.02 -43.34
C GLN A 215 -66.11 37.34 -43.81
N PHE A 216 -66.16 36.01 -43.78
CA PHE A 216 -67.37 35.25 -44.07
C PHE A 216 -68.52 35.60 -43.12
N ASP A 217 -68.26 35.72 -41.82
CA ASP A 217 -69.27 36.09 -40.81
C ASP A 217 -69.82 37.51 -41.07
N THR A 218 -68.95 38.44 -41.44
CA THR A 218 -69.33 39.81 -41.84
C THR A 218 -70.18 39.81 -43.11
N ASP A 219 -69.78 39.03 -44.13
CA ASP A 219 -70.52 38.88 -45.38
C ASP A 219 -71.88 38.20 -45.18
N ALA A 220 -71.96 37.19 -44.31
CA ALA A 220 -73.20 36.51 -43.95
C ALA A 220 -74.14 37.48 -43.22
N THR A 221 -73.63 38.24 -42.26
CA THR A 221 -74.39 39.23 -41.50
C THR A 221 -74.98 40.30 -42.43
N THR A 222 -74.17 40.86 -43.33
CA THR A 222 -74.64 41.87 -44.30
C THR A 222 -75.68 41.32 -45.28
N ARG A 223 -75.55 40.06 -45.72
CA ARG A 223 -76.57 39.38 -46.54
C ARG A 223 -77.88 39.15 -45.80
N VAL A 224 -77.82 38.75 -44.53
CA VAL A 224 -79.01 38.60 -43.69
C VAL A 224 -79.68 39.95 -43.47
N GLU A 225 -78.92 40.99 -43.12
CA GLU A 225 -79.44 42.35 -42.94
C GLU A 225 -80.11 42.91 -44.21
N THR A 226 -79.49 42.71 -45.38
CA THR A 226 -80.07 43.14 -46.67
C THR A 226 -81.34 42.36 -47.00
N THR A 227 -81.37 41.05 -46.72
CA THR A 227 -82.57 40.23 -46.91
C THR A 227 -83.69 40.65 -45.96
N ILE A 228 -83.39 40.91 -44.69
CA ILE A 228 -84.35 41.41 -43.70
C ILE A 228 -84.89 42.76 -44.13
N LYS A 229 -84.04 43.71 -44.56
CA LYS A 229 -84.47 45.02 -45.07
C LYS A 229 -85.43 44.87 -46.25
N ALA A 230 -85.09 44.03 -47.23
CA ALA A 230 -85.94 43.78 -48.38
C ALA A 230 -87.29 43.15 -47.99
N LEU A 231 -87.31 42.23 -47.02
CA LEU A 231 -88.54 41.66 -46.49
C LEU A 231 -89.38 42.69 -45.72
N MET A 232 -88.75 43.54 -44.89
CA MET A 232 -89.44 44.62 -44.19
C MET A 232 -90.05 45.62 -45.18
N GLU A 233 -89.35 45.96 -46.26
CA GLU A 233 -89.84 46.88 -47.29
C GLU A 233 -90.97 46.26 -48.11
N LYS A 234 -90.86 44.99 -48.51
CA LYS A 234 -91.98 44.24 -49.11
C LYS A 234 -93.19 44.15 -48.18
N ASN A 235 -92.98 43.92 -46.88
CA ASN A 235 -94.06 43.86 -45.91
C ASN A 235 -94.70 45.23 -45.70
N LEU A 236 -93.92 46.31 -45.62
CA LEU A 236 -94.41 47.69 -45.60
C LEU A 236 -95.21 48.04 -46.85
N GLN A 237 -94.80 47.55 -48.01
CA GLN A 237 -95.53 47.71 -49.26
C GLN A 237 -96.86 46.92 -49.25
N ALA A 238 -96.81 45.65 -48.83
CA ALA A 238 -98.00 44.81 -48.70
C ALA A 238 -98.97 45.31 -47.61
N GLU A 239 -98.48 45.92 -46.53
CA GLU A 239 -99.30 46.60 -45.51
C GLU A 239 -99.92 47.88 -46.07
N ARG A 240 -99.19 48.66 -46.90
CA ARG A 240 -99.79 49.80 -47.61
C ARG A 240 -100.88 49.37 -48.57
N GLU A 241 -100.64 48.32 -49.35
CA GLU A 241 -101.63 47.71 -50.25
C GLU A 241 -102.83 47.17 -49.47
N ARG A 242 -102.61 46.45 -48.36
CA ARG A 242 -103.68 45.99 -47.47
C ARG A 242 -104.40 47.13 -46.77
N HIS A 243 -103.73 48.22 -46.44
CA HIS A 243 -104.35 49.41 -45.86
C HIS A 243 -105.21 50.13 -46.89
N GLU A 244 -104.76 50.25 -48.14
CA GLU A 244 -105.57 50.73 -49.26
C GLU A 244 -106.76 49.82 -49.55
N GLU A 245 -106.56 48.51 -49.50
CA GLU A 245 -107.60 47.49 -49.65
C GLU A 245 -108.58 47.51 -48.47
N LEU A 246 -108.11 47.70 -47.24
CA LEU A 246 -108.92 47.90 -46.04
C LEU A 246 -109.68 49.23 -46.11
N LEU A 247 -109.09 50.31 -46.59
CA LEU A 247 -109.81 51.56 -46.84
C LEU A 247 -110.88 51.38 -47.93
N ARG A 248 -110.64 50.51 -48.91
CA ARG A 248 -111.63 50.08 -49.91
C ARG A 248 -112.74 49.22 -49.28
N ALA A 249 -112.38 48.26 -48.43
CA ALA A 249 -113.29 47.36 -47.74
C ALA A 249 -114.11 48.03 -46.62
N ILE A 250 -113.53 49.01 -45.91
CA ILE A 250 -114.22 49.88 -44.93
C ILE A 250 -115.26 50.77 -45.63
N LYS A 251 -115.06 51.07 -46.92
CA LYS A 251 -116.06 51.74 -47.75
C LYS A 251 -117.21 50.80 -48.15
N ASP A 252 -116.94 49.50 -48.22
CA ASP A 252 -117.84 48.52 -48.83
C ASP A 252 -118.57 47.59 -47.86
N ASN A 253 -118.18 47.46 -46.58
CA ASN A 253 -118.99 46.70 -45.61
C ASN A 253 -118.75 47.12 -44.16
N ALA A 254 -119.76 47.77 -43.58
CA ALA A 254 -120.13 47.53 -42.20
C ALA A 254 -120.61 46.08 -42.07
N VAL A 255 -120.25 45.42 -40.96
CA VAL A 255 -120.76 44.15 -40.38
C VAL A 255 -119.72 43.02 -40.28
N GLU A 256 -119.53 42.60 -39.02
CA GLU A 256 -119.07 41.29 -38.49
C GLU A 256 -117.58 40.96 -38.22
N GLN A 257 -117.20 41.15 -36.94
CA GLN A 257 -116.54 40.23 -35.97
C GLN A 257 -116.13 38.81 -36.49
N LYS A 258 -115.05 38.12 -36.05
CA LYS A 258 -114.44 37.97 -34.71
C LYS A 258 -113.18 37.06 -34.77
N GLU A 259 -112.23 37.31 -33.84
CA GLU A 259 -111.37 36.37 -33.06
C GLU A 259 -110.60 35.19 -33.71
N ALA A 260 -109.28 35.09 -33.47
CA ALA A 260 -108.71 34.20 -32.43
C ALA A 260 -107.16 34.13 -32.41
N SER A 261 -106.65 34.13 -31.19
CA SER A 261 -105.26 34.04 -30.71
C SER A 261 -104.65 32.62 -30.79
N ARG A 262 -103.32 32.49 -30.91
CA ARG A 262 -102.58 31.38 -30.27
C ARG A 262 -101.09 31.64 -30.02
N ARG A 263 -100.71 31.36 -28.77
CA ARG A 263 -99.39 31.39 -28.12
C ARG A 263 -98.41 30.34 -28.69
N GLY A 264 -97.11 30.66 -28.61
CA GLY A 264 -96.01 29.71 -28.59
C GLY A 264 -94.97 30.11 -27.54
N GLN A 265 -94.67 29.20 -26.62
CA GLN A 265 -93.95 29.42 -25.36
C GLN A 265 -92.55 28.79 -25.43
N ARG A 266 -91.56 29.49 -24.86
CA ARG A 266 -90.27 29.08 -24.24
C ARG A 266 -89.62 27.73 -24.59
N SER A 267 -88.30 27.78 -24.75
CA SER A 267 -87.39 26.83 -24.08
C SER A 267 -86.15 27.55 -23.55
N TYR A 268 -86.07 27.64 -22.21
CA TYR A 268 -84.84 27.91 -21.46
C TYR A 268 -84.20 26.55 -21.21
N SER A 269 -82.95 26.35 -21.62
CA SER A 269 -82.15 25.18 -21.23
C SER A 269 -81.72 25.34 -19.76
N ALA A 270 -82.11 24.37 -18.94
CA ALA A 270 -81.69 24.22 -17.57
C ALA A 270 -80.19 23.90 -17.51
N GLY A 271 -79.45 24.67 -16.71
CA GLY A 271 -78.09 24.32 -16.30
C GLY A 271 -78.14 23.10 -15.38
N MET A 272 -77.21 22.17 -15.60
CA MET A 272 -76.96 21.04 -14.71
C MET A 272 -76.61 21.56 -13.31
N SER A 273 -77.12 20.87 -12.28
CA SER A 273 -76.77 21.17 -10.90
C SER A 273 -75.37 20.62 -10.58
N ASP A 274 -74.65 21.25 -9.64
CA ASP A 274 -73.29 20.82 -9.23
C ASP A 274 -73.23 19.33 -8.85
N ARG A 275 -74.33 18.77 -8.36
CA ARG A 275 -74.44 17.36 -7.98
C ARG A 275 -74.41 16.42 -9.20
N GLU A 276 -75.01 16.82 -10.32
CA GLU A 276 -74.96 16.08 -11.59
C GLU A 276 -73.56 16.18 -12.23
N VAL A 277 -72.86 17.30 -12.04
CA VAL A 277 -71.45 17.46 -12.47
C VAL A 277 -70.53 16.53 -11.68
N PHE A 278 -70.72 16.40 -10.36
CA PHE A 278 -69.94 15.46 -9.53
C PHE A 278 -70.21 13.99 -9.87
N ASP A 279 -71.47 13.61 -10.12
CA ASP A 279 -71.81 12.24 -10.53
C ASP A 279 -71.26 11.90 -11.94
N GLU A 280 -71.14 12.88 -12.83
CA GLU A 280 -70.50 12.70 -14.15
C GLU A 280 -68.97 12.56 -14.02
N ILE A 281 -68.35 13.32 -13.10
CA ILE A 281 -66.91 13.21 -12.79
C ILE A 281 -66.58 11.83 -12.20
N LEU A 282 -67.47 11.24 -11.38
CA LEU A 282 -67.27 9.90 -10.81
C LEU A 282 -67.38 8.76 -11.84
N LYS A 283 -68.02 8.98 -12.99
CA LYS A 283 -68.04 8.04 -14.13
C LYS A 283 -66.79 8.14 -15.02
N SER A 284 -65.93 9.14 -14.79
CA SER A 284 -64.69 9.31 -15.55
C SER A 284 -63.75 8.11 -15.33
N PRO A 285 -63.06 7.62 -16.39
CA PRO A 285 -61.99 6.62 -16.22
C PRO A 285 -60.85 7.11 -15.31
N TRP A 286 -60.77 8.42 -15.06
CA TRP A 286 -59.82 9.06 -14.15
C TRP A 286 -60.28 9.12 -12.69
N ALA A 287 -61.57 8.91 -12.39
CA ALA A 287 -62.10 9.00 -11.03
C ALA A 287 -61.41 8.03 -10.06
N GLY A 288 -61.17 6.79 -10.51
CA GLY A 288 -60.45 5.78 -9.75
C GLY A 288 -59.00 6.17 -9.45
N PRO A 289 -58.16 6.46 -10.47
CA PRO A 289 -56.81 7.00 -10.29
C PRO A 289 -56.75 8.24 -9.38
N THR A 290 -57.58 9.24 -9.62
CA THR A 290 -57.60 10.50 -8.85
C THR A 290 -57.94 10.25 -7.38
N THR A 291 -58.97 9.44 -7.10
CA THR A 291 -59.36 9.10 -5.72
C THR A 291 -58.24 8.35 -4.98
N ARG A 292 -57.52 7.45 -5.68
CA ARG A 292 -56.36 6.74 -5.10
C ARG A 292 -55.22 7.69 -4.78
N THR A 293 -54.87 8.57 -5.71
CA THR A 293 -53.82 9.57 -5.50
C THR A 293 -54.15 10.45 -4.31
N ILE A 294 -55.38 10.98 -4.21
CA ILE A 294 -55.81 11.80 -3.06
C ILE A 294 -55.68 11.03 -1.75
N ARG A 295 -56.14 9.77 -1.71
CA ARG A 295 -56.05 8.93 -0.50
C ARG A 295 -54.61 8.66 -0.08
N ASN A 296 -53.72 8.36 -1.03
CA ASN A 296 -52.32 8.05 -0.74
C ASN A 296 -51.55 9.31 -0.30
N LEU A 297 -51.80 10.45 -0.95
CA LEU A 297 -51.21 11.72 -0.54
C LEU A 297 -51.71 12.19 0.82
N ALA A 298 -52.94 11.90 1.21
CA ALA A 298 -53.46 12.21 2.54
C ALA A 298 -52.74 11.44 3.67
N LYS A 299 -52.09 10.31 3.36
CA LYS A 299 -51.26 9.55 4.30
C LYS A 299 -49.80 10.00 4.31
N PHE A 300 -49.43 10.87 3.36
CA PHE A 300 -48.06 11.29 3.11
C PHE A 300 -47.88 12.74 3.56
N ASP A 301 -47.57 12.91 4.84
CA ASP A 301 -47.29 14.23 5.39
C ASP A 301 -45.85 14.66 5.03
N VAL A 302 -45.75 15.48 3.99
CA VAL A 302 -44.48 16.07 3.55
C VAL A 302 -44.23 17.32 4.35
N ALA A 303 -43.37 17.21 5.35
CA ALA A 303 -42.89 18.35 6.10
C ALA A 303 -41.87 19.13 5.25
N HIS A 304 -42.20 20.38 4.90
CA HIS A 304 -41.25 21.31 4.29
C HIS A 304 -40.57 22.10 5.40
N ASN A 305 -39.23 22.08 5.41
CA ASN A 305 -38.46 22.85 6.37
C ASN A 305 -38.13 24.22 5.75
N ASN A 306 -38.96 25.22 6.05
CA ASN A 306 -38.94 26.58 5.46
C ASN A 306 -37.59 27.33 5.59
N GLY A 307 -36.57 26.77 6.25
CA GLY A 307 -35.22 27.33 6.35
C GLY A 307 -34.10 26.50 5.72
N SER A 308 -34.37 25.30 5.22
CA SER A 308 -33.33 24.41 4.66
C SER A 308 -33.31 24.44 3.14
N ARG A 309 -32.14 24.76 2.56
CA ARG A 309 -31.85 24.55 1.13
C ARG A 309 -31.95 23.08 0.70
N GLU A 310 -32.01 22.18 1.68
CA GLU A 310 -32.06 20.73 1.47
C GLU A 310 -33.46 20.18 1.25
N SER A 311 -34.53 20.97 1.38
CA SER A 311 -35.90 20.46 1.20
C SER A 311 -36.51 20.89 -0.13
N LEU A 312 -37.10 19.94 -0.86
CA LEU A 312 -37.83 20.23 -2.10
C LEU A 312 -39.16 20.93 -1.78
N SER A 313 -39.63 21.77 -2.71
CA SER A 313 -40.96 22.38 -2.59
C SER A 313 -42.05 21.34 -2.75
N HIS A 314 -43.18 21.51 -2.06
CA HIS A 314 -44.33 20.62 -2.18
C HIS A 314 -44.74 20.38 -3.63
N SER A 315 -44.75 21.42 -4.47
CA SER A 315 -45.11 21.31 -5.89
C SER A 315 -44.21 20.34 -6.66
N VAL A 316 -42.90 20.36 -6.41
CA VAL A 316 -41.94 19.45 -7.07
C VAL A 316 -42.17 18.03 -6.61
N VAL A 317 -42.36 17.82 -5.30
CA VAL A 317 -42.63 16.50 -4.72
C VAL A 317 -43.92 15.91 -5.31
N TYR A 318 -45.01 16.68 -5.34
CA TYR A 318 -46.28 16.22 -5.90
C TYR A 318 -46.17 15.88 -7.38
N HIS A 319 -45.54 16.72 -8.21
CA HIS A 319 -45.40 16.44 -9.64
C HIS A 319 -44.67 15.12 -9.92
N ASN A 320 -43.68 14.78 -9.10
CA ASN A 320 -42.89 13.57 -9.27
C ASN A 320 -43.59 12.30 -8.76
N ILE A 321 -44.35 12.39 -7.66
CA ILE A 321 -44.96 11.21 -7.02
C ILE A 321 -46.34 10.85 -7.59
N VAL A 322 -47.12 11.85 -8.01
CA VAL A 322 -48.51 11.67 -8.47
C VAL A 322 -48.69 10.61 -9.57
N PRO A 323 -47.82 10.54 -10.61
CA PRO A 323 -47.94 9.52 -11.64
C PRO A 323 -47.89 8.09 -11.07
N TYR A 324 -46.98 7.85 -10.12
CA TYR A 324 -46.78 6.54 -9.49
C TYR A 324 -47.93 6.17 -8.55
N MET A 325 -48.43 7.14 -7.77
CA MET A 325 -49.54 6.94 -6.82
C MET A 325 -50.90 6.67 -7.48
N SER A 326 -51.04 6.99 -8.76
CA SER A 326 -52.27 6.74 -9.52
C SER A 326 -52.49 5.25 -9.87
N SER A 327 -51.42 4.45 -9.81
CA SER A 327 -51.42 3.02 -10.17
C SER A 327 -52.03 2.12 -9.09
N ARG A 328 -52.58 0.96 -9.48
CA ARG A 328 -53.23 0.03 -8.53
C ARG A 328 -52.24 -0.71 -7.62
N GLY A 329 -51.03 -1.03 -8.08
CA GLY A 329 -50.02 -1.77 -7.30
C GLY A 329 -49.28 -0.91 -6.26
N CYS A 330 -49.18 0.39 -6.52
CA CYS A 330 -48.45 1.32 -5.67
C CYS A 330 -49.04 1.48 -4.26
N THR A 331 -50.36 1.34 -4.10
CA THR A 331 -51.01 1.58 -2.80
C THR A 331 -50.50 0.61 -1.72
N GLN A 332 -50.35 -0.68 -2.05
CA GLN A 332 -49.89 -1.68 -1.09
C GLN A 332 -48.40 -1.54 -0.77
N ALA A 333 -47.56 -1.29 -1.80
CA ALA A 333 -46.14 -1.03 -1.61
C ALA A 333 -45.90 0.22 -0.75
N PHE A 334 -46.71 1.25 -0.97
CA PHE A 334 -46.65 2.50 -0.22
C PHE A 334 -47.11 2.33 1.23
N GLU A 335 -48.20 1.59 1.48
CA GLU A 335 -48.65 1.28 2.85
C GLU A 335 -47.61 0.46 3.62
N ALA A 336 -47.02 -0.55 2.98
CA ALA A 336 -45.93 -1.33 3.58
C ALA A 336 -44.72 -0.43 3.90
N PHE A 337 -44.36 0.49 3.01
CA PHE A 337 -43.30 1.46 3.30
C PHE A 337 -43.61 2.31 4.54
N LEU A 338 -44.82 2.87 4.64
CA LEU A 338 -45.20 3.68 5.80
C LEU A 338 -45.16 2.87 7.11
N GLU A 339 -45.58 1.61 7.06
CA GLU A 339 -45.57 0.71 8.21
C GLU A 339 -44.14 0.32 8.65
N TYR A 340 -43.28 -0.07 7.72
CA TYR A 340 -41.96 -0.65 8.02
C TYR A 340 -40.78 0.35 7.97
N SER A 341 -40.98 1.57 7.47
CA SER A 341 -39.90 2.58 7.46
C SER A 341 -39.47 2.94 8.88
N GLN A 342 -38.17 2.95 9.16
CA GLN A 342 -37.64 3.26 10.48
C GLN A 342 -37.24 4.73 10.57
N PRO A 343 -37.57 5.44 11.67
CA PRO A 343 -37.08 6.79 11.92
C PRO A 343 -35.54 6.87 11.87
N GLY A 344 -35.01 7.93 11.28
CA GLY A 344 -33.57 8.15 11.09
C GLY A 344 -33.01 7.63 9.76
N ASN A 345 -33.77 6.81 9.02
CA ASN A 345 -33.35 6.28 7.72
C ASN A 345 -33.85 7.13 6.54
N GLU A 346 -33.10 7.07 5.45
CA GLU A 346 -33.45 7.67 4.15
C GLU A 346 -33.92 6.59 3.18
N TYR A 347 -34.88 6.92 2.32
CA TYR A 347 -35.48 5.99 1.38
C TYR A 347 -35.67 6.67 0.02
N CYS A 348 -35.52 5.91 -1.07
CA CYS A 348 -35.89 6.41 -2.39
C CYS A 348 -37.37 6.13 -2.63
N LEU A 349 -38.17 7.18 -2.75
CA LEU A 349 -39.61 7.06 -2.96
C LEU A 349 -39.94 6.39 -4.29
N PHE A 350 -39.18 6.64 -5.36
CA PHE A 350 -39.41 5.92 -6.63
C PHE A 350 -39.20 4.42 -6.47
N ALA A 351 -38.12 4.01 -5.78
CA ALA A 351 -37.87 2.60 -5.52
C ALA A 351 -38.99 1.97 -4.68
N VAL A 352 -39.50 2.69 -3.66
CA VAL A 352 -40.66 2.27 -2.86
C VAL A 352 -41.89 2.03 -3.74
N LEU A 353 -42.20 2.98 -4.63
CA LEU A 353 -43.43 2.96 -5.42
C LEU A 353 -43.37 1.95 -6.58
N GLU A 354 -42.17 1.48 -6.94
CA GLU A 354 -41.91 0.46 -7.97
C GLU A 354 -41.82 -0.98 -7.43
N LYS A 355 -41.69 -1.17 -6.10
CA LYS A 355 -41.65 -2.52 -5.51
C LYS A 355 -42.95 -3.28 -5.73
N LYS A 356 -42.83 -4.60 -5.90
CA LYS A 356 -43.97 -5.52 -5.97
C LYS A 356 -44.51 -5.80 -4.56
N ASN A 357 -45.76 -6.25 -4.49
CA ASN A 357 -46.44 -6.59 -3.24
C ASN A 357 -45.57 -7.50 -2.35
N GLY A 358 -45.26 -7.03 -1.13
CA GLY A 358 -44.49 -7.78 -0.14
C GLY A 358 -42.98 -7.51 -0.13
N GLU A 359 -42.46 -6.74 -1.09
CA GLU A 359 -41.05 -6.31 -1.09
C GLU A 359 -40.90 -4.99 -0.32
N ALA A 360 -40.10 -5.00 0.74
CA ALA A 360 -39.72 -3.78 1.45
C ALA A 360 -38.61 -3.04 0.69
N ALA A 361 -38.75 -1.73 0.53
CA ALA A 361 -37.66 -0.91 0.01
C ALA A 361 -36.52 -0.82 1.03
N GLY A 362 -35.28 -1.03 0.57
CA GLY A 362 -34.10 -0.88 1.40
C GLY A 362 -33.88 0.57 1.80
N ALA A 363 -33.40 0.78 3.02
CA ALA A 363 -32.91 2.10 3.43
C ALA A 363 -31.64 2.46 2.64
N ILE A 364 -31.55 3.71 2.20
CA ILE A 364 -30.33 4.32 1.68
C ILE A 364 -29.39 4.49 2.88
N ARG A 365 -28.18 3.93 2.80
CA ARG A 365 -27.16 4.13 3.84
C ARG A 365 -26.84 5.61 3.95
N SER A 366 -26.91 6.18 5.17
CA SER A 366 -26.61 7.59 5.41
C SER A 366 -25.22 7.95 4.85
N GLY A 367 -25.14 9.01 4.03
CA GLY A 367 -23.91 9.44 3.36
C GLY A 367 -23.55 8.67 2.07
N SER A 368 -24.38 7.72 1.63
CA SER A 368 -24.21 7.07 0.34
C SER A 368 -24.62 8.00 -0.81
N ARG A 369 -23.72 8.15 -1.80
CA ARG A 369 -24.05 8.80 -3.09
C ARG A 369 -24.87 7.92 -4.04
N HIS A 370 -25.14 6.67 -3.65
CA HIS A 370 -25.78 5.69 -4.50
C HIS A 370 -27.03 5.13 -3.82
N CYS A 371 -28.11 5.03 -4.59
CA CYS A 371 -29.28 4.23 -4.26
C CYS A 371 -29.04 2.80 -4.77
N SER A 372 -29.56 1.78 -4.07
CA SER A 372 -29.47 0.39 -4.54
C SER A 372 -30.23 0.16 -5.85
N ASP A 373 -31.29 0.93 -6.07
CA ASP A 373 -32.21 0.73 -7.19
C ASP A 373 -32.00 1.74 -8.33
N HIS A 374 -31.30 2.86 -8.07
CA HIS A 374 -30.95 3.86 -9.09
C HIS A 374 -29.44 4.16 -9.08
N LYS A 375 -28.82 4.23 -10.26
CA LYS A 375 -27.37 4.39 -10.41
C LYS A 375 -26.84 5.65 -9.73
N ASP A 376 -27.60 6.75 -9.82
CA ASP A 376 -27.23 8.04 -9.26
C ASP A 376 -28.31 8.51 -8.26
N ARG A 377 -27.89 9.07 -7.12
CA ARG A 377 -28.82 9.63 -6.11
C ARG A 377 -29.58 10.85 -6.63
N GLU A 378 -29.06 11.53 -7.65
CA GLU A 378 -29.70 12.66 -8.33
C GLU A 378 -31.01 12.24 -9.03
N ASP A 379 -31.13 10.98 -9.44
CA ASP A 379 -32.36 10.42 -10.01
C ASP A 379 -33.37 9.96 -8.93
N CYS A 380 -33.03 10.10 -7.65
CA CYS A 380 -33.87 9.64 -6.54
C CYS A 380 -34.65 10.79 -5.91
N LEU A 381 -35.94 10.55 -5.67
CA LEU A 381 -36.71 11.35 -4.72
C LEU A 381 -36.50 10.81 -3.31
N VAL A 382 -35.52 11.36 -2.60
CA VAL A 382 -35.10 10.87 -1.28
C VAL A 382 -36.03 11.40 -0.18
N ALA A 383 -36.59 10.51 0.63
CA ALA A 383 -37.36 10.86 1.82
C ALA A 383 -36.66 10.36 3.09
N ARG A 384 -36.45 11.26 4.05
CA ARG A 384 -35.98 10.93 5.39
C ARG A 384 -37.18 10.70 6.30
N CYS A 385 -37.26 9.51 6.89
CA CYS A 385 -38.24 9.17 7.90
C CYS A 385 -37.82 9.76 9.25
N GLN A 386 -38.70 10.50 9.90
CA GLN A 386 -38.50 11.05 11.25
C GLN A 386 -39.64 10.62 12.16
N ALA A 387 -39.38 10.52 13.45
CA ALA A 387 -40.45 10.39 14.43
C ALA A 387 -41.23 11.70 14.47
N ALA A 388 -42.57 11.61 14.46
CA ALA A 388 -43.42 12.78 14.60
C ALA A 388 -43.14 13.49 15.95
N ALA A 389 -43.27 14.82 15.99
CA ALA A 389 -42.93 15.63 17.17
C ALA A 389 -43.81 15.32 18.39
N ASP A 390 -45.00 14.78 18.19
CA ASP A 390 -45.95 14.33 19.22
C ASP A 390 -45.66 12.90 19.72
N GLY A 391 -44.65 12.23 19.16
CA GLY A 391 -44.32 10.83 19.45
C GLY A 391 -45.33 9.82 18.91
N GLN A 392 -46.36 10.27 18.18
CA GLN A 392 -47.42 9.43 17.62
C GLN A 392 -47.40 9.45 16.10
N GLY A 393 -46.38 8.81 15.52
CA GLY A 393 -46.32 8.56 14.08
C GLY A 393 -44.96 8.85 13.46
N LYS A 394 -44.96 8.96 12.14
CA LYS A 394 -43.77 9.20 11.33
C LYS A 394 -44.04 10.39 10.41
N THR A 395 -43.08 11.29 10.32
CA THR A 395 -43.08 12.40 9.36
C THR A 395 -41.99 12.17 8.32
N TYR A 396 -42.24 12.56 7.08
CA TYR A 396 -41.29 12.32 5.98
C TYR A 396 -40.83 13.65 5.40
N ILE A 397 -39.52 13.90 5.47
CA ILE A 397 -38.91 15.09 4.87
C ILE A 397 -38.31 14.68 3.53
N VAL A 398 -38.79 15.27 2.44
CA VAL A 398 -38.25 15.01 1.11
C VAL A 398 -37.06 15.94 0.86
N LEU A 399 -35.91 15.32 0.60
CA LEU A 399 -34.62 15.98 0.45
C LEU A 399 -34.32 16.28 -1.02
N ASN A 400 -33.63 17.38 -1.26
CA ASN A 400 -33.07 17.72 -2.56
C ASN A 400 -31.73 16.97 -2.74
N PRO A 401 -31.65 16.02 -3.69
CA PRO A 401 -30.49 15.15 -3.83
C PRO A 401 -29.20 15.90 -4.23
N GLU A 402 -29.29 17.12 -4.78
CA GLU A 402 -28.12 17.95 -5.11
C GLU A 402 -27.44 18.59 -3.88
N THR A 403 -28.15 18.61 -2.75
CA THR A 403 -27.74 19.35 -1.54
C THR A 403 -27.50 18.44 -0.32
N SER A 404 -27.86 17.16 -0.42
CA SER A 404 -27.72 16.12 0.62
C SER A 404 -26.66 15.10 0.25
#